data_AF-A0A519V0I5-F1
#
_entry.id   AF-A0A519V0I5-F1
#
_cell.length_a   1.000
_cell.length_b   1.000
_cell.length_c   1.000
_cell.angle_alpha   90.00
_cell.angle_beta   90.00
_cell.angle_gamma   90.00
#
_symmetry.space_group_name_H-M   'P 1'
#
loop_
_entity.id
_entity.type
_entity.pdbx_description
1 polymer ?
#
loop_
_entity_poly.entity_id
_entity_poly.type
_entity_poly.pdbx_seq_one_letter_code
_entity_poly.pdbx_strand_id
1 'polypeptide(L)'
;MNEINKYSKTFTQDPTQPAAQAMLYGIGLTDADMAKAQVGIASMGYDGNTCNMHLNDLAADVKKGVWKNDLVGLVFNTIGVSDGMSNGTDGMRYSLVSRDVIADSIETICGGQYYDGIITIPGCDKNMPGAIMAMSRLDRPSIMVYGGTIAPGHYKGEELNIVSAFEALGQKICGNLSEEDYQGIIKHTCPGAGACGGMYTANTMASAIEALGMSLPYSSSNPAISQEKKQECLDAGKYIRILLEKDIKPSDIMTRKAFENAIRSI
;
A
#
# COMPACT_ATOMS: atom_id res chain seq x y z
N MET A 1 10.51 17.35 24.69
CA MET A 1 10.20 16.66 23.43
C MET A 1 8.84 17.15 22.96
N ASN A 2 8.64 17.36 21.66
CA ASN A 2 7.32 17.69 21.13
C ASN A 2 6.37 16.51 21.37
N GLU A 3 5.12 16.79 21.69
CA GLU A 3 4.08 15.77 21.82
C GLU A 3 3.79 15.16 20.45
N ILE A 4 4.01 13.85 20.32
CA ILE A 4 3.85 13.12 19.05
C ILE A 4 2.53 12.33 18.95
N ASN A 5 1.80 12.19 20.06
CA ASN A 5 0.53 11.46 20.16
C ASN A 5 -0.69 12.41 20.16
N LYS A 6 -0.69 13.38 19.22
CA LYS A 6 -1.64 14.49 19.16
C LYS A 6 -3.11 14.06 19.12
N TYR A 7 -3.40 12.94 18.47
CA TYR A 7 -4.74 12.42 18.28
C TYR A 7 -5.04 11.30 19.29
N SER A 8 -4.16 10.31 19.40
CA SER A 8 -4.44 9.09 20.17
C SER A 8 -4.59 9.34 21.68
N LYS A 9 -4.00 10.44 22.20
CA LYS A 9 -4.23 10.89 23.59
C LYS A 9 -5.71 11.12 23.92
N THR A 10 -6.55 11.37 22.92
CA THR A 10 -8.01 11.43 23.09
C THR A 10 -8.54 10.12 23.66
N PHE A 11 -8.05 8.97 23.20
CA PHE A 11 -8.44 7.67 23.74
C PHE A 11 -7.56 7.23 24.92
N THR A 12 -6.27 7.60 24.93
CA THR A 12 -5.34 7.03 25.92
C THR A 12 -5.18 7.84 27.20
N GLN A 13 -5.48 9.14 27.19
CA GLN A 13 -5.18 10.05 28.30
C GLN A 13 -6.40 10.85 28.77
N ASP A 14 -7.46 10.98 27.97
CA ASP A 14 -8.70 11.64 28.39
C ASP A 14 -9.45 10.76 29.42
N PRO A 15 -9.62 11.22 30.67
CA PRO A 15 -10.32 10.45 31.71
C PRO A 15 -11.81 10.26 31.41
N THR A 16 -12.39 11.02 30.47
CA THR A 16 -13.78 10.86 30.02
C THR A 16 -13.95 9.74 28.99
N GLN A 17 -12.86 9.08 28.57
CA GLN A 17 -12.87 7.96 27.60
C GLN A 17 -12.50 6.59 28.22
N PRO A 18 -13.11 6.16 29.35
CA PRO A 18 -12.71 4.91 30.01
C PRO A 18 -13.01 3.67 29.16
N ALA A 19 -14.03 3.72 28.29
CA ALA A 19 -14.35 2.60 27.39
C ALA A 19 -13.28 2.40 26.32
N ALA A 20 -12.75 3.49 25.75
CA ALA A 20 -11.66 3.41 24.78
C ALA A 20 -10.40 2.85 25.41
N GLN A 21 -10.04 3.31 26.61
CA GLN A 21 -8.91 2.78 27.38
C GLN A 21 -9.07 1.28 27.66
N ALA A 22 -10.25 0.84 28.12
CA ALA A 22 -10.54 -0.56 28.37
C ALA A 22 -10.38 -1.43 27.12
N MET A 23 -10.84 -0.96 25.95
CA MET A 23 -10.63 -1.67 24.68
C MET A 23 -9.14 -1.72 24.27
N LEU A 24 -8.39 -0.64 24.49
CA LEU A 24 -6.96 -0.59 24.21
C LEU A 24 -6.15 -1.53 25.11
N TYR A 25 -6.50 -1.65 26.39
CA TYR A 25 -5.95 -2.72 27.25
C TYR A 25 -6.37 -4.10 26.76
N GLY A 26 -7.62 -4.26 26.30
CA GLY A 26 -8.15 -5.52 25.78
C GLY A 26 -7.41 -6.06 24.56
N ILE A 27 -6.88 -5.18 23.70
CA ILE A 27 -6.01 -5.58 22.57
C ILE A 27 -4.53 -5.80 22.99
N GLY A 28 -4.22 -5.60 24.27
CA GLY A 28 -2.92 -5.90 24.87
C GLY A 28 -1.97 -4.72 25.05
N LEU A 29 -2.44 -3.46 24.93
CA LEU A 29 -1.58 -2.30 25.25
C LEU A 29 -1.30 -2.22 26.75
N THR A 30 -0.08 -1.85 27.11
CA THR A 30 0.34 -1.56 28.49
C THR A 30 0.23 -0.07 28.81
N ASP A 31 0.35 0.31 30.08
CA ASP A 31 0.41 1.72 30.48
C ASP A 31 1.51 2.50 29.75
N ALA A 32 2.65 1.84 29.49
CA ALA A 32 3.75 2.44 28.74
C ALA A 32 3.40 2.64 27.25
N ASP A 33 2.56 1.77 26.68
CA ASP A 33 2.10 1.89 25.30
C ASP A 33 1.04 2.97 25.13
N MET A 34 0.20 3.20 26.14
CA MET A 34 -0.81 4.27 26.16
C MET A 34 -0.20 5.68 26.05
N ALA A 35 1.08 5.84 26.42
CA ALA A 35 1.83 7.08 26.28
C ALA A 35 2.49 7.28 24.89
N LYS A 36 2.52 6.25 24.04
CA LYS A 36 3.15 6.30 22.71
C LYS A 36 2.17 6.80 21.67
N ALA A 37 2.69 7.36 20.58
CA ALA A 37 1.89 7.63 19.39
C ALA A 37 1.49 6.33 18.69
N GLN A 38 0.26 6.30 18.17
CA GLN A 38 -0.33 5.15 17.49
C GLN A 38 -0.28 5.34 15.98
N VAL A 39 0.24 4.34 15.26
CA VAL A 39 0.34 4.34 13.81
C VAL A 39 -0.61 3.30 13.23
N GLY A 40 -1.56 3.76 12.42
CA GLY A 40 -2.43 2.90 11.63
C GLY A 40 -1.67 2.33 10.44
N ILE A 41 -1.60 1.00 10.33
CA ILE A 41 -0.93 0.30 9.22
C ILE A 41 -2.01 -0.32 8.33
N ALA A 42 -2.31 0.33 7.21
CA ALA A 42 -3.40 -0.03 6.32
C ALA A 42 -2.89 -0.94 5.17
N SER A 43 -3.26 -2.22 5.23
CA SER A 43 -2.97 -3.18 4.16
C SER A 43 -4.12 -3.28 3.16
N MET A 44 -3.81 -3.39 1.87
CA MET A 44 -4.78 -3.76 0.82
C MET A 44 -4.63 -5.24 0.44
N GLY A 45 -4.16 -6.08 1.37
CA GLY A 45 -3.85 -7.48 1.10
C GLY A 45 -5.07 -8.40 1.08
N TYR A 46 -5.15 -9.23 0.04
CA TYR A 46 -6.14 -10.30 -0.12
C TYR A 46 -5.61 -11.38 -1.08
N ASP A 47 -6.02 -12.63 -0.88
CA ASP A 47 -5.41 -13.80 -1.52
C ASP A 47 -5.65 -13.88 -3.04
N GLY A 48 -6.79 -13.35 -3.49
CA GLY A 48 -7.29 -13.53 -4.86
C GLY A 48 -6.57 -12.71 -5.94
N ASN A 49 -5.45 -12.04 -5.66
CA ASN A 49 -4.72 -11.27 -6.65
C ASN A 49 -3.22 -11.26 -6.37
N THR A 50 -2.40 -11.47 -7.39
CA THR A 50 -0.94 -11.48 -7.26
C THR A 50 -0.39 -10.15 -6.75
N CYS A 51 -1.05 -9.04 -7.10
CA CYS A 51 -0.66 -7.70 -6.66
C CYS A 51 -0.83 -7.49 -5.14
N ASN A 52 -1.67 -8.31 -4.48
CA ASN A 52 -2.15 -8.06 -3.13
C ASN A 52 -1.87 -9.19 -2.13
N MET A 53 -1.68 -10.42 -2.60
CA MET A 53 -1.62 -11.60 -1.72
C MET A 53 -0.49 -11.57 -0.66
N HIS A 54 0.57 -10.80 -0.89
CA HIS A 54 1.71 -10.66 0.04
C HIS A 54 1.65 -9.44 0.97
N LEU A 55 0.70 -8.51 0.78
CA LEU A 55 0.72 -7.22 1.46
C LEU A 55 0.47 -7.34 2.97
N ASN A 56 -0.23 -8.39 3.41
CA ASN A 56 -0.44 -8.66 4.84
C ASN A 56 0.85 -9.11 5.55
N ASP A 57 1.72 -9.83 4.86
CA ASP A 57 3.04 -10.18 5.38
C ASP A 57 3.93 -8.95 5.47
N LEU A 58 3.90 -8.08 4.45
CA LEU A 58 4.58 -6.78 4.50
C LEU A 58 4.04 -5.90 5.64
N ALA A 59 2.74 -5.91 5.91
CA ALA A 59 2.14 -5.19 7.04
C ALA A 59 2.64 -5.71 8.40
N ALA A 60 2.85 -7.02 8.52
CA ALA A 60 3.45 -7.60 9.71
C ALA A 60 4.92 -7.14 9.89
N ASP A 61 5.68 -6.99 8.80
CA ASP A 61 7.04 -6.45 8.85
C ASP A 61 7.06 -4.95 9.17
N VAL A 62 6.17 -4.15 8.58
CA VAL A 62 5.98 -2.73 8.95
C VAL A 62 5.67 -2.59 10.44
N LYS A 63 4.75 -3.44 10.96
CA LYS A 63 4.42 -3.44 12.39
C LYS A 63 5.66 -3.65 13.25
N LYS A 64 6.52 -4.62 12.92
CA LYS A 64 7.79 -4.83 13.64
C LYS A 64 8.66 -3.57 13.64
N GLY A 65 8.76 -2.90 12.49
CA GLY A 65 9.48 -1.63 12.34
C GLY A 65 8.93 -0.53 13.26
N VAL A 66 7.61 -0.34 13.28
CA VAL A 66 6.94 0.66 14.12
C VAL A 66 7.19 0.39 15.61
N TRP A 67 6.97 -0.85 16.06
CA TRP A 67 7.17 -1.22 17.47
C TRP A 67 8.63 -1.12 17.92
N LYS A 68 9.60 -1.39 17.03
CA LYS A 68 11.04 -1.21 17.31
C LYS A 68 11.43 0.25 17.53
N ASN A 69 10.61 1.20 17.08
CA ASN A 69 10.86 2.63 17.19
C ASN A 69 9.95 3.30 18.25
N ASP A 70 9.59 2.60 19.34
CA ASP A 70 8.76 3.10 20.45
C ASP A 70 7.42 3.73 20.04
N LEU A 71 6.79 3.18 19.01
CA LEU A 71 5.43 3.53 18.58
C LEU A 71 4.51 2.31 18.71
N VAL A 72 3.20 2.56 18.74
CA VAL A 72 2.20 1.48 18.74
C VAL A 72 1.70 1.28 17.31
N GLY A 73 2.08 0.16 16.67
CA GLY A 73 1.62 -0.19 15.33
C GLY A 73 0.36 -1.06 15.35
N LEU A 74 -0.72 -0.56 14.78
CA LEU A 74 -2.02 -1.24 14.71
C LEU A 74 -2.40 -1.49 13.25
N VAL A 75 -2.38 -2.76 12.85
CA VAL A 75 -2.68 -3.19 11.47
C VAL A 75 -4.18 -3.27 11.29
N PHE A 76 -4.66 -2.76 10.16
CA PHE A 76 -6.01 -2.96 9.65
C PHE A 76 -5.97 -3.14 8.13
N ASN A 77 -7.10 -3.54 7.56
CA ASN A 77 -7.20 -3.83 6.13
C ASN A 77 -8.27 -2.97 5.47
N THR A 78 -8.08 -2.72 4.18
CA THR A 78 -9.13 -2.23 3.28
C THR A 78 -9.18 -3.08 2.02
N ILE A 79 -10.17 -2.83 1.17
CA ILE A 79 -10.45 -3.61 -0.04
C ILE A 79 -9.47 -3.34 -1.18
N GLY A 80 -9.56 -4.16 -2.23
CA GLY A 80 -8.93 -3.93 -3.52
C GLY A 80 -9.66 -4.70 -4.62
N VAL A 81 -9.44 -4.30 -5.88
CA VAL A 81 -9.98 -4.99 -7.07
C VAL A 81 -8.83 -5.21 -8.05
N SER A 82 -8.79 -6.38 -8.69
CA SER A 82 -7.79 -6.70 -9.71
C SER A 82 -8.24 -6.19 -11.07
N ASP A 83 -7.55 -5.18 -11.58
CA ASP A 83 -7.77 -4.68 -12.94
C ASP A 83 -7.42 -5.75 -13.99
N GLY A 84 -6.35 -6.52 -13.76
CA GLY A 84 -5.95 -7.61 -14.64
C GLY A 84 -7.04 -8.68 -14.82
N MET A 85 -7.74 -9.05 -13.74
CA MET A 85 -8.80 -10.07 -13.82
C MET A 85 -10.14 -9.51 -14.30
N SER A 86 -10.49 -8.27 -13.92
CA SER A 86 -11.80 -7.70 -14.26
C SER A 86 -11.88 -7.18 -15.69
N ASN A 87 -10.75 -7.02 -16.37
CA ASN A 87 -10.67 -6.51 -17.73
C ASN A 87 -11.50 -7.36 -18.71
N GLY A 88 -12.27 -6.69 -19.57
CA GLY A 88 -13.18 -7.35 -20.51
C GLY A 88 -14.48 -7.91 -19.92
N THR A 89 -14.77 -7.64 -18.64
CA THR A 89 -16.00 -8.10 -17.96
C THR A 89 -16.79 -6.94 -17.35
N ASP A 90 -18.04 -7.19 -16.94
CA ASP A 90 -18.84 -6.21 -16.18
C ASP A 90 -18.20 -5.82 -14.83
N GLY A 91 -17.29 -6.64 -14.30
CA GLY A 91 -16.53 -6.36 -13.10
C GLY A 91 -15.68 -5.08 -13.19
N MET A 92 -15.26 -4.69 -14.40
CA MET A 92 -14.45 -3.48 -14.61
C MET A 92 -15.17 -2.19 -14.15
N ARG A 93 -16.50 -2.20 -14.06
CA ARG A 93 -17.30 -1.09 -13.51
C ARG A 93 -16.98 -0.80 -12.03
N TYR A 94 -16.43 -1.77 -11.32
CA TYR A 94 -16.05 -1.65 -9.90
C TYR A 94 -14.57 -1.27 -9.69
N SER A 95 -13.78 -1.16 -10.76
CA SER A 95 -12.36 -0.80 -10.66
C SER A 95 -12.18 0.61 -10.11
N LEU A 96 -12.61 1.65 -10.84
CA LEU A 96 -12.29 3.03 -10.48
C LEU A 96 -12.91 3.45 -9.14
N VAL A 97 -14.14 3.04 -8.87
CA VAL A 97 -14.83 3.32 -7.59
C VAL A 97 -14.09 2.71 -6.39
N SER A 98 -13.33 1.63 -6.58
CA SER A 98 -12.52 1.06 -5.49
C SER A 98 -11.49 2.04 -4.94
N ARG A 99 -11.00 2.99 -5.75
CA ARG A 99 -10.10 4.08 -5.29
C ARG A 99 -10.75 4.90 -4.18
N ASP A 100 -11.98 5.32 -4.39
CA ASP A 100 -12.72 6.18 -3.46
C ASP A 100 -13.12 5.39 -2.21
N VAL A 101 -13.56 4.14 -2.37
CA VAL A 101 -13.84 3.25 -1.23
C VAL A 101 -12.60 3.01 -0.37
N ILE A 102 -11.43 2.84 -0.99
CA ILE A 102 -10.15 2.72 -0.26
C ILE A 102 -9.86 4.00 0.51
N ALA A 103 -10.03 5.15 -0.12
CA ALA A 103 -9.79 6.45 0.52
C ALA A 103 -10.70 6.62 1.75
N ASP A 104 -12.00 6.41 1.57
CA ASP A 104 -13.01 6.57 2.62
C ASP A 104 -12.81 5.56 3.76
N SER A 105 -12.39 4.33 3.44
CA SER A 105 -12.11 3.29 4.44
C SER A 105 -10.93 3.65 5.36
N ILE A 106 -9.81 4.09 4.77
CA ILE A 106 -8.64 4.54 5.55
C ILE A 106 -9.00 5.78 6.37
N GLU A 107 -9.69 6.75 5.76
CA GLU A 107 -10.16 7.96 6.43
C GLU A 107 -11.05 7.63 7.63
N THR A 108 -11.98 6.68 7.46
CA THR A 108 -12.90 6.23 8.51
C THR A 108 -12.15 5.61 9.69
N ILE A 109 -11.22 4.67 9.43
CA ILE A 109 -10.51 3.99 10.51
C ILE A 109 -9.53 4.93 11.20
N CYS A 110 -8.67 5.62 10.47
CA CYS A 110 -7.68 6.51 11.09
C CYS A 110 -8.36 7.70 11.79
N GLY A 111 -9.41 8.26 11.19
CA GLY A 111 -10.23 9.31 11.80
C GLY A 111 -10.92 8.85 13.08
N GLY A 112 -11.63 7.71 13.01
CA GLY A 112 -12.41 7.17 14.13
C GLY A 112 -11.58 6.58 15.26
N GLN A 113 -10.39 6.02 14.97
CA GLN A 113 -9.50 5.42 15.96
C GLN A 113 -8.40 6.38 16.46
N TYR A 114 -8.44 7.65 16.05
CA TYR A 114 -7.50 8.68 16.48
C TYR A 114 -6.01 8.32 16.28
N TYR A 115 -5.68 7.56 15.22
CA TYR A 115 -4.28 7.23 14.94
C TYR A 115 -3.46 8.48 14.58
N ASP A 116 -2.27 8.62 15.16
CA ASP A 116 -1.43 9.81 15.00
C ASP A 116 -0.69 9.84 13.66
N GLY A 117 -0.32 8.67 13.15
CA GLY A 117 0.35 8.51 11.86
C GLY A 117 -0.22 7.35 11.05
N ILE A 118 0.10 7.34 9.75
CA ILE A 118 -0.48 6.39 8.80
C ILE A 118 0.62 5.78 7.94
N ILE A 119 0.67 4.46 7.86
CA ILE A 119 1.46 3.76 6.83
C ILE A 119 0.50 2.93 6.00
N THR A 120 0.44 3.16 4.69
CA THR A 120 -0.36 2.33 3.78
C THR A 120 0.51 1.43 2.94
N ILE A 121 0.01 0.23 2.64
CA ILE A 121 0.72 -0.78 1.87
C ILE A 121 -0.14 -1.20 0.66
N PRO A 122 -0.25 -0.32 -0.36
CA PRO A 122 -0.98 -0.61 -1.59
C PRO A 122 -0.16 -1.44 -2.58
N GLY A 123 -0.82 -2.27 -3.39
CA GLY A 123 -0.13 -3.11 -4.38
C GLY A 123 -0.71 -3.11 -5.80
N CYS A 124 -1.97 -2.69 -5.99
CA CYS A 124 -2.63 -2.70 -7.30
C CYS A 124 -3.09 -1.29 -7.71
N ASP A 125 -3.29 -1.09 -9.01
CA ASP A 125 -3.60 0.17 -9.70
C ASP A 125 -4.31 1.24 -8.87
N LYS A 126 -5.52 0.95 -8.39
CA LYS A 126 -6.38 1.94 -7.69
C LYS A 126 -6.06 2.09 -6.20
N ASN A 127 -5.25 1.20 -5.64
CA ASN A 127 -4.87 1.22 -4.23
C ASN A 127 -4.00 2.44 -3.89
N MET A 128 -2.96 2.69 -4.70
CA MET A 128 -2.00 3.78 -4.49
C MET A 128 -2.67 5.16 -4.44
N PRO A 129 -3.45 5.59 -5.45
CA PRO A 129 -4.13 6.89 -5.37
C PRO A 129 -5.18 6.94 -4.26
N GLY A 130 -5.89 5.84 -3.95
CA GLY A 130 -6.84 5.80 -2.84
C GLY A 130 -6.16 6.04 -1.48
N ALA A 131 -5.00 5.43 -1.27
CA ALA A 131 -4.17 5.64 -0.08
C ALA A 131 -3.72 7.10 0.05
N ILE A 132 -3.15 7.68 -1.02
CA ILE A 132 -2.69 9.08 -1.00
C ILE A 132 -3.84 10.05 -0.77
N MET A 133 -5.02 9.80 -1.35
CA MET A 133 -6.22 10.61 -1.09
C MET A 133 -6.59 10.62 0.40
N ALA A 134 -6.63 9.45 1.06
CA ALA A 134 -6.94 9.37 2.49
C ALA A 134 -5.92 10.10 3.35
N MET A 135 -4.62 9.90 3.09
CA MET A 135 -3.55 10.61 3.78
C MET A 135 -3.69 12.12 3.63
N SER A 136 -3.96 12.59 2.41
CA SER A 136 -4.16 14.01 2.10
C SER A 136 -5.34 14.61 2.86
N ARG A 137 -6.46 13.89 2.95
CA ARG A 137 -7.67 14.36 3.64
C ARG A 137 -7.50 14.44 5.15
N LEU A 138 -6.84 13.44 5.74
CA LEU A 138 -6.56 13.41 7.18
C LEU A 138 -5.45 14.38 7.59
N ASP A 139 -4.52 14.65 6.67
CA ASP A 139 -3.33 15.48 6.85
C ASP A 139 -2.54 15.13 8.12
N ARG A 140 -2.32 13.84 8.35
CA ARG A 140 -1.50 13.30 9.45
C ARG A 140 -0.18 12.78 8.91
N PRO A 141 0.92 12.80 9.68
CA PRO A 141 2.19 12.22 9.25
C PRO A 141 2.01 10.83 8.62
N SER A 142 2.43 10.67 7.36
CA SER A 142 2.08 9.49 6.56
C SER A 142 3.19 9.05 5.61
N ILE A 143 3.25 7.74 5.34
CA ILE A 143 4.14 7.13 4.35
C ILE A 143 3.37 6.07 3.54
N MET A 144 3.52 6.07 2.22
CA MET A 144 3.10 4.96 1.37
C MET A 144 4.27 4.00 1.12
N VAL A 145 4.09 2.71 1.42
CA VAL A 145 5.03 1.64 1.07
C VAL A 145 4.43 0.85 -0.09
N TYR A 146 4.97 1.02 -1.30
CA TYR A 146 4.48 0.25 -2.45
C TYR A 146 4.76 -1.25 -2.25
N GLY A 147 3.78 -2.10 -2.58
CA GLY A 147 3.90 -3.56 -2.47
C GLY A 147 4.98 -4.17 -3.37
N GLY A 148 5.41 -3.46 -4.42
CA GLY A 148 6.46 -3.91 -5.34
C GLY A 148 5.93 -4.60 -6.59
N THR A 149 6.75 -4.57 -7.65
CA THR A 149 6.45 -5.19 -8.93
C THR A 149 6.66 -6.71 -8.92
N ILE A 150 5.89 -7.44 -9.72
CA ILE A 150 6.08 -8.86 -9.99
C ILE A 150 7.34 -9.08 -10.84
N ALA A 151 7.98 -10.23 -10.68
CA ALA A 151 8.99 -10.71 -11.61
C ALA A 151 8.35 -11.17 -12.93
N PRO A 152 9.06 -11.11 -14.05
CA PRO A 152 8.51 -11.58 -15.32
C PRO A 152 8.31 -13.10 -15.35
N GLY A 153 7.24 -13.52 -16.02
CA GLY A 153 6.98 -14.91 -16.37
C GLY A 153 7.92 -15.41 -17.46
N HIS A 154 8.01 -16.73 -17.64
CA HIS A 154 8.88 -17.31 -18.68
C HIS A 154 8.23 -18.54 -19.31
N TYR A 155 8.19 -18.61 -20.64
CA TYR A 155 7.71 -19.78 -21.38
C TYR A 155 8.46 -19.95 -22.70
N LYS A 156 9.00 -21.14 -22.95
CA LYS A 156 9.75 -21.50 -24.18
C LYS A 156 10.87 -20.51 -24.57
N GLY A 157 11.53 -19.92 -23.58
CA GLY A 157 12.64 -18.97 -23.79
C GLY A 157 12.19 -17.50 -23.94
N GLU A 158 10.88 -17.24 -23.96
CA GLU A 158 10.31 -15.90 -24.01
C GLU A 158 9.93 -15.40 -22.62
N GLU A 159 10.12 -14.10 -22.41
CA GLU A 159 9.69 -13.38 -21.21
C GLU A 159 8.21 -13.00 -21.34
N LEU A 160 7.42 -13.23 -20.28
CA LEU A 160 5.98 -13.01 -20.27
C LEU A 160 5.58 -11.95 -19.23
N ASN A 161 4.53 -11.21 -19.56
CA ASN A 161 3.82 -10.33 -18.64
C ASN A 161 2.30 -10.44 -18.86
N ILE A 162 1.51 -9.71 -18.07
CA ILE A 162 0.03 -9.82 -18.14
C ILE A 162 -0.53 -9.52 -19.54
N VAL A 163 0.14 -8.66 -20.33
CA VAL A 163 -0.26 -8.37 -21.71
C VAL A 163 0.00 -9.57 -22.62
N SER A 164 1.03 -10.37 -22.39
CA SER A 164 1.25 -11.63 -23.11
C SER A 164 0.05 -12.56 -23.02
N ALA A 165 -0.60 -12.65 -21.84
CA ALA A 165 -1.83 -13.44 -21.68
C ALA A 165 -3.04 -12.85 -22.43
N PHE A 166 -3.17 -11.51 -22.47
CA PHE A 166 -4.22 -10.85 -23.24
C PHE A 166 -4.02 -11.05 -24.76
N GLU A 167 -2.79 -10.89 -25.25
CA GLU A 167 -2.42 -11.05 -26.66
C GLU A 167 -2.53 -12.51 -27.13
N ALA A 168 -2.26 -13.47 -26.24
CA ALA A 168 -2.37 -14.90 -26.55
C ALA A 168 -3.77 -15.30 -27.00
N LEU A 169 -4.83 -14.67 -26.48
CA LEU A 169 -6.20 -14.91 -26.95
C LEU A 169 -6.38 -14.46 -28.41
N GLY A 170 -5.85 -13.29 -28.76
CA GLY A 170 -5.88 -12.78 -30.14
C GLY A 170 -5.12 -13.70 -31.10
N GLN A 171 -3.92 -14.13 -30.72
CA GLN A 171 -3.12 -15.06 -31.54
C GLN A 171 -3.81 -16.42 -31.73
N LYS A 172 -4.46 -16.94 -30.68
CA LYS A 172 -5.25 -18.18 -30.76
C LYS A 172 -6.45 -18.04 -31.70
N ILE A 173 -7.19 -16.94 -31.63
CA ILE A 173 -8.34 -16.68 -32.53
C ILE A 173 -7.89 -16.58 -33.99
N CYS A 174 -6.73 -15.97 -34.24
CA CYS A 174 -6.14 -15.87 -35.59
C CYS A 174 -5.54 -17.18 -36.11
N GLY A 175 -5.49 -18.25 -35.30
CA GLY A 175 -4.88 -19.53 -35.67
C GLY A 175 -3.35 -19.54 -35.63
N ASN A 176 -2.73 -18.51 -35.04
CA ASN A 176 -1.27 -18.35 -34.95
C ASN A 176 -0.67 -18.96 -33.67
N LEU A 177 -1.51 -19.49 -32.77
CA LEU A 177 -1.08 -20.04 -31.49
C LEU A 177 -1.77 -21.37 -31.22
N SER A 178 -0.99 -22.39 -30.87
CA SER A 178 -1.52 -23.70 -30.50
C SER A 178 -2.26 -23.64 -29.16
N GLU A 179 -3.16 -24.58 -28.89
CA GLU A 179 -3.81 -24.68 -27.57
C GLU A 179 -2.77 -24.93 -26.46
N GLU A 180 -1.73 -25.72 -26.76
CA GLU A 180 -0.64 -25.99 -25.83
C GLU A 180 0.09 -24.69 -25.45
N ASP A 181 0.48 -23.89 -26.44
CA ASP A 181 1.18 -22.63 -26.21
C ASP A 181 0.28 -21.60 -25.54
N TYR A 182 -1.00 -21.53 -25.89
CA TYR A 182 -1.98 -20.67 -25.24
C TYR A 182 -2.08 -20.97 -23.73
N GLN A 183 -2.25 -22.25 -23.36
CA GLN A 183 -2.27 -22.65 -21.96
C GLN A 183 -0.91 -22.49 -21.29
N GLY A 184 0.18 -22.68 -22.05
CA GLY A 184 1.55 -22.44 -21.62
C GLY A 184 1.76 -21.00 -21.17
N ILE A 185 1.38 -20.04 -22.00
CA ILE A 185 1.46 -18.60 -21.68
C ILE A 185 0.64 -18.30 -20.42
N ILE A 186 -0.63 -18.73 -20.35
CA ILE A 186 -1.51 -18.46 -19.20
C ILE A 186 -0.88 -18.92 -17.87
N LYS A 187 -0.34 -20.16 -17.84
CA LYS A 187 0.19 -20.76 -16.61
C LYS A 187 1.51 -20.15 -16.14
N HIS A 188 2.26 -19.51 -17.03
CA HIS A 188 3.60 -19.01 -16.73
C HIS A 188 3.70 -17.47 -16.72
N THR A 189 2.61 -16.76 -17.03
CA THR A 189 2.59 -15.29 -17.12
C THR A 189 2.83 -14.60 -15.77
N CYS A 190 2.22 -15.10 -14.69
CA CYS A 190 2.30 -14.50 -13.36
C CYS A 190 3.02 -15.45 -12.39
N PRO A 191 4.35 -15.35 -12.23
CA PRO A 191 5.14 -16.32 -11.46
C PRO A 191 4.98 -16.20 -9.94
N GLY A 192 4.37 -15.14 -9.42
CA GLY A 192 4.26 -14.92 -7.97
C GLY A 192 3.66 -13.58 -7.59
N ALA A 193 4.07 -13.08 -6.42
CA ALA A 193 3.55 -11.84 -5.85
C ALA A 193 4.10 -10.58 -6.54
N GLY A 194 3.28 -9.54 -6.58
CA GLY A 194 3.63 -8.21 -7.07
C GLY A 194 2.66 -7.67 -8.12
N ALA A 195 2.71 -6.35 -8.33
CA ALA A 195 1.91 -5.68 -9.35
C ALA A 195 2.39 -6.00 -10.77
N CYS A 196 1.61 -5.62 -11.78
CA CYS A 196 1.95 -5.83 -13.18
C CYS A 196 3.32 -5.19 -13.53
N GLY A 197 4.20 -5.96 -14.18
CA GLY A 197 5.62 -5.61 -14.40
C GLY A 197 5.92 -4.41 -15.29
N GLY A 198 5.01 -4.06 -16.20
CA GLY A 198 5.19 -2.93 -17.11
C GLY A 198 4.91 -1.56 -16.47
N MET A 199 5.17 -0.48 -17.21
CA MET A 199 4.77 0.88 -16.84
C MET A 199 3.27 1.12 -17.08
N TYR A 200 2.44 0.35 -16.39
CA TYR A 200 0.99 0.56 -16.29
C TYR A 200 0.67 1.45 -15.07
N THR A 201 -0.61 1.58 -14.70
CA THR A 201 -1.01 2.47 -13.61
C THR A 201 -0.27 2.15 -12.32
N ALA A 202 -0.10 0.87 -11.95
CA ALA A 202 0.56 0.52 -10.69
C ALA A 202 1.99 1.09 -10.56
N ASN A 203 2.88 0.74 -11.50
CA ASN A 203 4.26 1.22 -11.47
C ASN A 203 4.37 2.72 -11.80
N THR A 204 3.50 3.26 -12.64
CA THR A 204 3.42 4.71 -12.91
C THR A 204 3.07 5.49 -11.65
N MET A 205 2.04 5.07 -10.92
CA MET A 205 1.63 5.72 -9.67
C MET A 205 2.68 5.52 -8.58
N ALA A 206 3.27 4.33 -8.45
CA ALA A 206 4.34 4.11 -7.48
C ALA A 206 5.52 5.06 -7.73
N SER A 207 5.96 5.19 -8.98
CA SER A 207 7.05 6.10 -9.38
C SER A 207 6.68 7.57 -9.15
N ALA A 208 5.47 7.98 -9.56
CA ALA A 208 4.98 9.34 -9.37
C ALA A 208 4.85 9.71 -7.89
N ILE A 209 4.44 8.78 -7.03
CA ILE A 209 4.27 9.01 -5.60
C ILE A 209 5.61 9.07 -4.86
N GLU A 210 6.61 8.29 -5.30
CA GLU A 210 7.98 8.45 -4.83
C GLU A 210 8.55 9.82 -5.23
N ALA A 211 8.34 10.27 -6.48
CA ALA A 211 8.74 11.60 -6.94
C ALA A 211 7.97 12.75 -6.24
N LEU A 212 6.73 12.49 -5.82
CA LEU A 212 5.93 13.38 -4.97
C LEU A 212 6.50 13.49 -3.55
N GLY A 213 7.31 12.53 -3.11
CA GLY A 213 7.93 12.49 -1.77
C GLY A 213 7.11 11.77 -0.70
N MET A 214 6.06 11.04 -1.09
CA MET A 214 5.17 10.33 -0.15
C MET A 214 5.57 8.86 0.09
N SER A 215 6.63 8.39 -0.57
CA SER A 215 7.27 7.09 -0.35
C SER A 215 8.76 7.27 -0.07
N LEU A 216 9.36 6.28 0.58
CA LEU A 216 10.81 6.23 0.75
C LEU A 216 11.49 6.02 -0.62
N PRO A 217 12.73 6.51 -0.81
CA PRO A 217 13.50 6.20 -2.01
C PRO A 217 13.58 4.70 -2.27
N TYR A 218 13.51 4.31 -3.54
CA TYR A 218 13.48 2.94 -4.05
C TYR A 218 12.19 2.15 -3.78
N SER A 219 11.18 2.75 -3.14
CA SER A 219 9.91 2.07 -2.88
C SER A 219 9.24 1.60 -4.17
N SER A 220 9.29 2.44 -5.21
CA SER A 220 8.71 2.17 -6.52
C SER A 220 9.46 1.10 -7.32
N SER A 221 10.76 0.90 -7.05
CA SER A 221 11.63 0.00 -7.83
C SER A 221 11.95 -1.34 -7.16
N ASN A 222 11.84 -1.44 -5.83
CA ASN A 222 12.11 -2.69 -5.11
C ASN A 222 11.04 -3.76 -5.47
N PRO A 223 11.43 -4.93 -6.02
CA PRO A 223 10.49 -6.00 -6.34
C PRO A 223 9.75 -6.54 -5.12
N ALA A 224 8.54 -7.07 -5.33
CA ALA A 224 7.66 -7.51 -4.24
C ALA A 224 8.27 -8.53 -3.27
N ILE A 225 9.09 -9.45 -3.80
CA ILE A 225 9.71 -10.55 -3.05
C ILE A 225 11.18 -10.27 -2.67
N SER A 226 11.66 -9.05 -2.85
CA SER A 226 13.07 -8.70 -2.62
C SER A 226 13.37 -8.47 -1.13
N GLN A 227 14.64 -8.64 -0.73
CA GLN A 227 15.05 -8.36 0.65
C GLN A 227 15.00 -6.86 0.95
N GLU A 228 15.23 -6.03 -0.06
CA GLU A 228 15.15 -4.57 0.01
C GLU A 228 13.73 -4.11 0.34
N LYS A 229 12.69 -4.74 -0.25
CA LYS A 229 11.29 -4.45 0.10
C LYS A 229 10.97 -4.78 1.55
N LYS A 230 11.48 -5.90 2.06
CA LYS A 230 11.36 -6.27 3.47
C LYS A 230 12.08 -5.28 4.39
N GLN A 231 13.28 -4.86 4.00
CA GLN A 231 14.06 -3.88 4.75
C GLN A 231 13.35 -2.51 4.78
N GLU A 232 12.79 -2.07 3.65
CA GLU A 232 11.98 -0.85 3.57
C GLU A 232 10.79 -0.89 4.54
N CYS A 233 10.08 -2.03 4.62
CA CYS A 233 8.97 -2.20 5.56
C CYS A 233 9.42 -1.98 7.01
N LEU A 234 10.58 -2.53 7.40
CA LEU A 234 11.15 -2.32 8.74
C LEU A 234 11.57 -0.85 8.96
N ASP A 235 12.17 -0.22 7.94
CA ASP A 235 12.67 1.15 8.00
C ASP A 235 11.54 2.19 8.04
N ALA A 236 10.36 1.87 7.50
CA ALA A 236 9.19 2.74 7.54
C ALA A 236 8.83 3.16 8.97
N GLY A 237 9.04 2.27 9.96
CA GLY A 237 8.84 2.58 11.38
C GLY A 237 9.76 3.67 11.93
N LYS A 238 11.01 3.73 11.46
CA LYS A 238 11.95 4.80 11.83
C LYS A 238 11.53 6.13 11.21
N TYR A 239 11.16 6.12 9.93
CA TYR A 239 10.82 7.35 9.23
C TYR A 239 9.48 7.93 9.66
N ILE A 240 8.45 7.10 9.94
CA ILE A 240 7.17 7.61 10.45
C ILE A 240 7.34 8.31 11.81
N ARG A 241 8.23 7.79 12.68
CA ARG A 241 8.58 8.46 13.93
C ARG A 241 9.18 9.85 13.70
N ILE A 242 10.11 9.95 12.75
CA ILE A 242 10.73 11.24 12.40
C ILE A 242 9.68 12.23 11.89
N LEU A 243 8.73 11.78 11.07
CA LEU A 243 7.65 12.64 10.58
C LEU A 243 6.74 13.10 11.72
N LEU A 244 6.41 12.21 12.66
CA LEU A 244 5.62 12.55 13.86
C LEU A 244 6.36 13.56 14.75
N GLU A 245 7.65 13.35 15.04
CA GLU A 245 8.47 14.24 15.87
C GLU A 245 8.63 15.64 15.27
N LYS A 246 8.70 15.72 13.93
CA LYS A 246 8.82 16.97 13.16
C LYS A 246 7.48 17.56 12.73
N ASP A 247 6.38 16.85 12.98
CA ASP A 247 5.04 17.19 12.50
C ASP A 247 4.96 17.45 10.98
N ILE A 248 5.70 16.67 10.19
CA ILE A 248 5.68 16.78 8.72
C ILE A 248 4.46 16.00 8.22
N LYS A 249 3.54 16.71 7.57
CA LYS A 249 2.26 16.19 7.09
C LYS A 249 2.23 16.12 5.56
N PRO A 250 1.27 15.39 4.98
CA PRO A 250 1.08 15.35 3.54
C PRO A 250 0.97 16.73 2.90
N SER A 251 0.31 17.70 3.53
CA SER A 251 0.23 19.10 3.05
C SER A 251 1.58 19.82 2.98
N ASP A 252 2.55 19.43 3.82
CA ASP A 252 3.92 19.95 3.78
C ASP A 252 4.75 19.33 2.64
N ILE A 253 4.42 18.10 2.23
CA ILE A 253 5.14 17.33 1.22
C ILE A 253 4.56 17.58 -0.19
N MET A 254 3.25 17.41 -0.33
CA MET A 254 2.50 17.46 -1.61
C MET A 254 2.25 18.89 -2.08
N THR A 255 3.33 19.67 -2.19
CA THR A 255 3.29 21.03 -2.71
C THR A 255 3.13 21.03 -4.23
N ARG A 256 2.80 22.18 -4.82
CA ARG A 256 2.77 22.35 -6.29
C ARG A 256 4.05 21.86 -6.97
N LYS A 257 5.22 22.14 -6.38
CA LYS A 257 6.51 21.69 -6.92
C LYS A 257 6.64 20.17 -6.88
N ALA A 258 6.17 19.52 -5.82
CA ALA A 258 6.18 18.06 -5.71
C ALA A 258 5.25 17.42 -6.76
N PHE A 259 4.07 17.98 -7.00
CA PHE A 259 3.20 17.55 -8.10
C PHE A 259 3.84 17.75 -9.48
N GLU A 260 4.54 18.87 -9.71
CA GLU A 260 5.29 19.07 -10.95
C GLU A 260 6.42 18.04 -11.13
N ASN A 261 7.09 17.61 -10.04
CA ASN A 261 8.08 16.53 -10.09
C ASN A 261 7.41 15.20 -10.46
N ALA A 262 6.28 14.87 -9.83
CA ALA A 262 5.52 13.67 -10.14
C ALA A 262 5.09 13.63 -11.62
N ILE A 263 4.58 14.75 -12.16
CA ILE A 263 4.21 14.86 -13.58
C ILE A 263 5.41 14.70 -14.51
N ARG A 264 6.60 15.21 -14.14
CA ARG A 264 7.82 15.07 -14.97
C ARG A 264 8.44 13.67 -14.93
N SER A 265 8.12 12.88 -13.90
CA SER A 265 8.69 11.54 -13.71
C SER A 265 8.02 10.44 -14.54
N ILE A 266 6.86 10.76 -15.14
CA ILE A 266 6.03 9.85 -15.94
C ILE A 266 5.95 10.35 -17.39
#